data_AF-A0A9D7MV31-F1
#
_entry.id   AF-A0A9D7MV31-F1
#
_cell.length_a   1.000
_cell.length_b   1.000
_cell.length_c   1.000
_cell.angle_alpha   90.00
_cell.angle_beta   90.00
_cell.angle_gamma   90.00
#
_symmetry.space_group_name_H-M   'P 1'
#
loop_
_entity.id
_entity.type
_entity.pdbx_description
1 polymer ?
#
loop_
_entity_poly.entity_id
_entity_poly.type
_entity_poly.pdbx_seq_one_letter_code
_entity_poly.pdbx_strand_id
1 'polypeptide(L)'
;MTTTEIQLPKVAQTRISRLAQASGRSPAAMLRFVLRDGFDAVERSIKENAQADAEFAAGATVAHEDVMRDALNTVQQAKQAARAAA
;
A
#
# COMPACT_ATOMS: atom_id res chain seq x y z
N MET A 1 -8.20 20.04 23.93
CA MET A 1 -7.25 18.95 23.59
C MET A 1 -5.85 19.53 23.70
N THR A 2 -5.04 19.05 24.62
CA THR A 2 -3.63 19.45 24.75
C THR A 2 -2.84 18.77 23.63
N THR A 3 -2.37 19.54 22.65
CA THR A 3 -1.45 19.05 21.63
C THR A 3 -0.12 18.76 22.32
N THR A 4 0.19 17.49 22.58
CA THR A 4 1.51 17.09 23.06
C THR A 4 2.52 17.38 21.95
N GLU A 5 3.44 18.31 22.18
CA GLU A 5 4.52 18.59 21.23
C GLU A 5 5.50 17.41 21.24
N ILE A 6 5.39 16.54 20.23
CA ILE A 6 6.34 15.45 20.00
C ILE A 6 7.50 16.01 19.20
N GLN A 7 8.66 16.14 19.84
CA GLN A 7 9.87 16.59 19.16
C GLN A 7 10.58 15.40 18.52
N LEU A 8 10.41 15.26 17.21
CA LEU A 8 11.02 14.18 16.43
C LEU A 8 12.48 14.52 16.08
N PRO A 9 13.38 13.51 16.00
CA PRO A 9 14.70 13.71 15.41
C PRO A 9 14.60 14.31 13.99
N LYS A 10 15.52 15.20 13.62
CA LYS A 10 15.52 15.86 12.30
C LYS A 10 15.45 14.85 11.14
N VAL A 11 16.13 13.71 11.26
CA VAL A 11 16.09 12.63 10.26
C VAL A 11 14.67 12.09 10.07
N ALA A 12 13.94 11.85 11.16
CA ALA A 12 12.55 11.39 11.09
C ALA A 12 11.63 12.46 10.48
N GLN A 13 11.82 13.73 10.83
CA GLN A 13 11.06 14.84 10.23
C GLN A 13 11.29 14.93 8.72
N THR A 14 12.54 14.89 8.25
CA THR A 14 12.86 14.90 6.82
C THR A 14 12.26 13.70 6.10
N ARG A 15 12.31 12.50 6.70
CA ARG A 15 11.69 11.30 6.13
C ARG A 15 10.18 11.48 5.99
N ILE A 16 9.50 11.95 7.02
CA ILE A 16 8.05 12.27 6.99
C ILE A 16 7.72 13.28 5.89
N SER A 17 8.48 14.38 5.77
CA SER A 17 8.24 15.39 4.74
C SER A 17 8.36 14.83 3.33
N ARG A 18 9.36 13.96 3.08
CA ARG A 18 9.52 13.30 1.77
C ARG A 18 8.36 12.38 1.44
N LEU A 19 7.91 11.56 2.40
CA LEU A 19 6.77 10.67 2.21
C LEU A 19 5.47 11.44 2.02
N ALA A 20 5.29 12.53 2.77
CA ALA A 20 4.15 13.42 2.63
C ALA A 20 4.08 14.00 1.21
N GLN A 21 5.20 14.51 0.70
CA GLN A 21 5.30 15.02 -0.66
C GLN A 21 4.99 13.92 -1.71
N ALA A 22 5.62 12.74 -1.59
CA ALA A 22 5.43 11.63 -2.52
C ALA A 22 3.98 11.12 -2.59
N SER A 23 3.22 11.26 -1.50
CA SER A 23 1.82 10.83 -1.42
C SER A 23 0.81 11.98 -1.58
N GLY A 24 1.26 13.21 -1.85
CA GLY A 24 0.39 14.39 -1.96
C GLY A 24 -0.33 14.76 -0.65
N ARG A 25 0.23 14.42 0.50
CA ARG A 25 -0.35 14.66 1.84
C ARG A 25 0.44 15.69 2.63
N SER A 26 -0.16 16.20 3.71
CA SER A 26 0.56 17.06 4.65
C SER A 26 1.48 16.23 5.58
N PRO A 27 2.60 16.79 6.07
CA PRO A 27 3.48 16.11 7.03
C PRO A 27 2.77 15.67 8.31
N ALA A 28 1.80 16.45 8.81
CA ALA A 28 1.00 16.09 9.97
C ALA A 28 0.10 14.87 9.71
N ALA A 29 -0.48 14.76 8.51
CA ALA A 29 -1.23 13.57 8.12
C ALA A 29 -0.31 12.36 7.96
N MET A 30 0.86 12.55 7.36
CA MET A 30 1.86 11.50 7.19
C MET A 30 2.37 10.96 8.53
N LEU A 31 2.63 11.84 9.50
CA LEU A 31 3.04 11.45 10.85
C LEU A 31 2.03 10.51 11.51
N ARG A 32 0.71 10.72 11.31
CA ARG A 32 -0.31 9.81 11.86
C ARG A 32 -0.19 8.39 11.32
N PHE A 33 0.10 8.23 10.03
CA PHE A 33 0.31 6.90 9.42
C PHE A 33 1.60 6.27 9.92
N VAL A 34 2.68 7.03 9.99
CA VAL A 34 3.97 6.53 10.48
C VAL A 34 3.90 6.11 11.94
N LEU A 35 3.17 6.84 12.80
CA LEU A 35 2.98 6.46 14.20
C LEU A 35 2.09 5.21 14.36
N ARG A 36 1.17 4.96 13.42
CA ARG A 36 0.28 3.80 13.44
C ARG A 36 0.95 2.53 12.90
N ASP A 37 1.60 2.64 11.74
CA ASP A 37 2.05 1.49 10.95
C ASP A 37 3.58 1.36 10.91
N GLY A 38 4.31 2.37 11.36
CA GLY A 38 5.75 2.46 11.20
C GLY A 38 6.18 2.96 9.81
N PHE A 39 7.44 3.38 9.70
CA PHE A 39 7.97 3.92 8.45
C PHE A 39 7.95 2.91 7.31
N ASP A 40 8.41 1.68 7.54
CA ASP A 40 8.63 0.73 6.45
C ASP A 40 7.33 0.29 5.77
N ALA A 41 6.24 0.17 6.54
CA ALA A 41 4.91 -0.13 5.99
C ALA A 41 4.38 1.04 5.15
N VAL A 42 4.52 2.27 5.64
CA VAL A 42 4.09 3.48 4.94
C VAL A 42 4.87 3.67 3.64
N GLU A 43 6.19 3.48 3.68
CA GLU A 43 7.04 3.58 2.49
C GLU A 43 6.69 2.56 1.42
N ARG A 44 6.46 1.32 1.85
CA ARG A 44 6.03 0.25 0.95
C ARG A 44 4.68 0.60 0.30
N SER A 45 3.71 1.02 1.09
CA SER A 45 2.38 1.39 0.59
C SER A 45 2.44 2.53 -0.42
N ILE A 46 3.22 3.59 -0.16
CA ILE A 46 3.38 4.71 -1.11
C ILE A 46 4.00 4.22 -2.43
N LYS A 47 5.02 3.36 -2.36
CA LYS A 47 5.67 2.81 -3.54
C LYS A 47 4.71 1.92 -4.35
N GLU A 48 3.98 1.03 -3.70
CA GLU A 48 3.01 0.13 -4.35
C GLU A 48 1.87 0.92 -4.99
N ASN A 49 1.35 1.95 -4.33
CA ASN A 49 0.35 2.83 -4.92
C ASN A 49 0.88 3.56 -6.15
N ALA A 50 2.09 4.13 -6.10
CA ALA A 50 2.67 4.83 -7.24
C ALA A 50 2.89 3.89 -8.44
N GLN A 51 3.25 2.63 -8.18
CA GLN A 51 3.34 1.60 -9.22
C GLN A 51 1.97 1.28 -9.80
N ALA A 52 0.96 1.07 -8.95
CA ALA A 52 -0.41 0.80 -9.41
C ALA A 52 -0.92 1.96 -10.27
N ASP A 53 -0.76 3.21 -9.84
CA ASP A 53 -1.16 4.40 -10.61
C ASP A 53 -0.49 4.44 -12.00
N ALA A 54 0.79 4.05 -12.09
CA ALA A 54 1.50 3.94 -13.37
C ALA A 54 0.95 2.81 -14.26
N GLU A 55 0.62 1.65 -13.68
CA GLU A 55 -0.02 0.54 -14.40
C GLU A 55 -1.41 0.95 -14.91
N PHE A 56 -2.21 1.64 -14.09
CA PHE A 56 -3.49 2.23 -14.49
C PHE A 56 -3.32 3.20 -15.66
N ALA A 57 -2.37 4.13 -15.57
CA ALA A 57 -2.09 5.10 -16.64
C ALA A 57 -1.59 4.45 -17.93
N ALA A 58 -0.88 3.33 -17.85
CA ALA A 58 -0.44 2.54 -19.00
C ALA A 58 -1.55 1.66 -19.61
N GLY A 59 -2.75 1.65 -19.01
CA GLY A 59 -3.85 0.78 -19.43
C GLY A 59 -3.62 -0.70 -19.10
N ALA A 60 -2.68 -1.00 -18.19
CA ALA A 60 -2.38 -2.36 -17.72
C ALA A 60 -3.41 -2.82 -16.66
N THR A 61 -4.70 -2.59 -16.92
CA THR A 61 -5.80 -2.99 -16.06
C THR A 61 -6.54 -4.17 -16.65
N VAL A 62 -7.21 -4.93 -15.79
CA VAL A 62 -8.01 -6.09 -16.18
C VAL A 62 -9.46 -5.82 -15.79
N ALA A 63 -10.40 -6.24 -16.62
CA ALA A 63 -11.81 -6.09 -16.34
C ALA A 63 -12.21 -6.94 -15.13
N HIS A 64 -13.12 -6.43 -14.30
CA HIS A 64 -13.54 -7.11 -13.08
C HIS A 64 -14.05 -8.55 -13.33
N GLU A 65 -14.83 -8.74 -14.39
CA GLU A 65 -15.37 -10.05 -14.77
C GLU A 65 -14.27 -11.08 -15.09
N ASP A 66 -13.18 -10.62 -15.72
CA ASP A 66 -12.03 -11.45 -16.03
C ASP A 66 -11.26 -11.83 -14.76
N VAL A 67 -11.03 -10.86 -13.86
CA VAL A 67 -10.40 -11.09 -12.55
C VAL A 67 -11.19 -12.14 -11.74
N MET A 68 -12.51 -12.01 -11.67
CA MET A 68 -13.36 -12.92 -10.91
C MET A 68 -13.37 -14.32 -11.52
N ARG A 69 -13.39 -14.43 -12.84
CA ARG A 69 -13.31 -15.71 -13.56
C ARG A 69 -11.99 -16.41 -13.29
N ASP A 70 -10.87 -15.68 -13.40
CA ASP A 70 -9.53 -16.25 -13.21
C ASP A 70 -9.27 -16.64 -11.76
N ALA A 71 -9.76 -15.85 -10.80
CA ALA A 71 -9.71 -16.17 -9.38
C ALA A 71 -10.47 -17.47 -9.06
N LEU A 72 -11.70 -17.61 -9.57
CA LEU A 72 -12.49 -18.83 -9.38
C LEU A 72 -11.78 -20.05 -9.98
N ASN A 73 -11.25 -19.92 -11.19
CA ASN A 73 -10.50 -20.99 -11.86
C ASN A 73 -9.28 -21.43 -11.02
N THR A 74 -8.52 -20.48 -10.49
CA THR A 74 -7.36 -20.74 -9.62
C THR A 74 -7.75 -21.53 -8.37
N VAL A 75 -8.85 -21.12 -7.70
CA VAL A 75 -9.35 -21.81 -6.51
C VAL A 75 -9.80 -23.23 -6.83
N GLN A 76 -10.49 -23.45 -7.95
CA GLN A 76 -10.92 -24.80 -8.35
C GLN A 76 -9.73 -25.69 -8.67
N GLN A 77 -8.71 -25.19 -9.38
CA GLN A 77 -7.49 -25.94 -9.68
C GLN A 77 -6.77 -26.35 -8.40
N ALA A 78 -6.60 -25.43 -7.45
CA ALA A 78 -5.99 -25.73 -6.16
C ALA A 78 -6.77 -26.81 -5.38
N LYS A 79 -8.10 -26.75 -5.41
CA LYS A 79 -8.97 -27.76 -4.79
C LYS A 79 -8.82 -29.14 -5.43
N GLN A 80 -8.74 -29.22 -6.76
CA GLN A 80 -8.55 -30.49 -7.45
C GLN A 80 -7.15 -31.07 -7.18
N ALA A 81 -6.12 -30.23 -7.17
CA ALA A 81 -4.76 -30.65 -6.83
C ALA A 81 -4.67 -31.20 -5.41
N ALA A 82 -5.28 -30.52 -4.43
CA ALA A 82 -5.34 -30.99 -3.04
C ALA A 82 -6.07 -32.33 -2.90
N ARG A 83 -7.12 -32.57 -3.69
CA ARG A 83 -7.86 -33.84 -3.71
C ARG A 83 -7.07 -34.98 -4.36
N ALA A 84 -6.29 -34.69 -5.40
CA ALA A 84 -5.47 -35.68 -6.07
C ALA A 84 -4.24 -36.11 -5.24
N ALA A 85 -3.84 -35.29 -4.26
CA ALA A 85 -2.73 -35.56 -3.35
C ALA A 85 -3.13 -36.26 -2.03
N ALA A 86 -4.43 -36.48 -1.81
CA ALA A 86 -5.00 -37.15 -0.64
C ALA A 86 -5.40 -38.59 -0.98
#